data_AF-A0A1V9B594-F1
#
_entry.id   AF-A0A1V9B594-F1
#
_cell.length_a   1.000
_cell.length_b   1.000
_cell.length_c   1.000
_cell.angle_alpha   90.00
_cell.angle_beta   90.00
_cell.angle_gamma   90.00
#
_symmetry.space_group_name_H-M   'P 1'
#
loop_
_entity.id
_entity.type
_entity.pdbx_description
1 polymer ?
#
loop_
_entity_poly.entity_id
_entity_poly.type
_entity_poly.pdbx_seq_one_letter_code
_entity_poly.pdbx_strand_id
1 'polypeptide(L)'
;MIKQIVWQRGRENRKSMEQVWVDDWEEALFLWNEMERCQEIARQLQELEREAPTPALREEVRQMKQQVEAIRRVFERQVSSSA
;
A
#
# COMPACT_ATOMS: atom_id res chain seq x y z
N MET A 1 -6.27 -42.00 21.32
CA MET A 1 -5.76 -41.57 20.00
C MET A 1 -6.60 -40.46 19.36
N ILE A 2 -7.91 -40.64 19.15
CA ILE A 2 -8.78 -39.64 18.48
C ILE A 2 -8.79 -38.26 19.18
N LYS A 3 -8.90 -38.22 20.53
CA LYS A 3 -8.85 -36.94 21.29
C LYS A 3 -7.56 -36.14 21.08
N GLN A 4 -6.44 -36.84 20.90
CA GLN A 4 -5.12 -36.22 20.71
C GLN A 4 -4.98 -35.63 19.29
N ILE A 5 -5.53 -36.33 18.29
CA ILE A 5 -5.58 -35.88 16.89
C ILE A 5 -6.46 -34.63 16.76
N VAL A 6 -7.65 -34.62 17.36
CA VAL A 6 -8.56 -33.46 17.32
C VAL A 6 -7.91 -32.23 17.95
N TRP A 7 -7.19 -32.42 19.06
CA TRP A 7 -6.51 -31.32 19.75
C TRP A 7 -5.31 -30.78 18.95
N GLN A 8 -4.52 -31.65 18.32
CA GLN A 8 -3.44 -31.25 17.41
C GLN A 8 -3.97 -30.46 16.22
N ARG A 9 -5.04 -30.94 15.57
CA ARG A 9 -5.71 -30.24 14.45
C ARG A 9 -6.23 -28.86 14.84
N GLY A 10 -6.85 -28.73 16.01
CA GLY A 10 -7.33 -27.43 16.50
C GLY A 10 -6.19 -26.44 16.76
N ARG A 11 -5.05 -26.93 17.25
CA ARG A 11 -3.85 -26.10 17.47
C ARG A 11 -3.20 -25.69 16.13
N GLU A 12 -3.17 -26.59 15.16
CA GLU A 12 -2.61 -26.36 13.83
C GLU A 12 -3.47 -25.37 13.01
N ASN A 13 -4.80 -25.53 13.05
CA ASN A 13 -5.73 -24.56 12.48
C ASN A 13 -5.58 -23.17 13.11
N ARG A 14 -5.36 -23.08 14.43
CA ARG A 14 -5.12 -21.79 15.11
C ARG A 14 -3.84 -21.12 14.60
N LYS A 15 -2.73 -21.87 14.50
CA LYS A 15 -1.47 -21.36 13.95
C LYS A 15 -1.60 -20.94 12.49
N SER A 16 -2.32 -21.72 11.69
CA SER A 16 -2.58 -21.38 10.28
C SER A 16 -3.39 -20.09 10.16
N MET A 17 -4.37 -19.88 11.03
CA MET A 17 -5.17 -18.66 11.05
C MET A 17 -4.32 -17.46 11.52
N GLU A 18 -3.55 -17.61 12.60
CA GLU A 18 -2.60 -16.59 13.08
C GLU A 18 -1.62 -16.17 11.97
N GLN A 19 -1.11 -17.11 11.17
CA GLN A 19 -0.23 -16.80 10.04
C GLN A 19 -0.94 -15.98 8.97
N VAL A 20 -2.15 -16.39 8.55
CA VAL A 20 -2.95 -15.65 7.56
C VAL A 20 -3.23 -14.22 8.03
N TRP A 21 -3.60 -14.05 9.31
CA TRP A 21 -3.82 -12.71 9.87
C TRP A 21 -2.56 -11.84 9.85
N VAL A 22 -1.38 -12.42 10.13
CA VAL A 22 -0.11 -11.69 10.08
C VAL A 22 0.22 -11.28 8.64
N ASP A 23 0.04 -12.18 7.68
CA ASP A 23 0.32 -11.92 6.27
C ASP A 23 -0.59 -10.79 5.72
N ASP A 24 -1.89 -10.82 6.06
CA ASP A 24 -2.86 -9.79 5.67
C ASP A 24 -2.52 -8.41 6.29
N TRP A 25 -2.05 -8.39 7.54
CA TRP A 25 -1.62 -7.16 8.21
C TRP A 25 -0.34 -6.59 7.61
N GLU A 26 0.63 -7.43 7.25
CA GLU A 26 1.87 -7.00 6.61
C GLU A 26 1.60 -6.39 5.23
N GLU A 27 0.70 -6.99 4.44
CA GLU A 27 0.28 -6.45 3.14
C GLU A 27 -0.43 -5.10 3.29
N ALA A 28 -1.37 -4.99 4.24
CA ALA A 28 -2.07 -3.73 4.50
C ALA A 28 -1.12 -2.61 4.94
N LEU A 29 -0.15 -2.92 5.80
CA LEU A 29 0.86 -1.96 6.26
C LEU A 29 1.78 -1.51 5.11
N PHE A 30 2.17 -2.45 4.24
CA PHE A 30 2.96 -2.14 3.05
C PHE A 30 2.21 -1.16 2.13
N LEU A 31 0.95 -1.46 1.80
CA LEU A 31 0.13 -0.59 0.94
C LEU A 31 -0.05 0.80 1.54
N TRP A 32 -0.29 0.88 2.85
CA TRP A 32 -0.41 2.15 3.55
C TRP A 32 0.89 2.97 3.46
N ASN A 33 2.04 2.36 3.71
CA ASN A 33 3.34 3.02 3.59
C ASN A 33 3.61 3.51 2.16
N GLU A 34 3.27 2.72 1.14
CA GLU A 34 3.43 3.15 -0.26
C GLU A 34 2.50 4.31 -0.63
N MET A 35 1.29 4.35 -0.07
CA MET A 35 0.38 5.49 -0.23
C MET A 35 0.93 6.76 0.40
N GLU A 36 1.50 6.68 1.62
CA GLU A 36 2.15 7.82 2.29
C GLU A 36 3.36 8.31 1.50
N ARG A 37 4.19 7.40 0.96
CA ARG A 37 5.30 7.75 0.08
C ARG A 37 4.83 8.49 -1.18
N CYS A 38 3.74 8.03 -1.80
CA CYS A 38 3.17 8.71 -2.96
C CYS A 38 2.68 10.13 -2.61
N GLN A 39 2.05 10.32 -1.44
CA GLN A 39 1.61 11.64 -0.98
C GLN A 39 2.80 12.59 -0.79
N GLU A 40 3.88 12.12 -0.16
CA GLU A 40 5.07 12.93 0.06
C GLU A 40 5.75 13.33 -1.26
N ILE A 41 5.87 12.40 -2.21
CA ILE A 41 6.39 12.71 -3.55
C ILE A 41 5.49 13.73 -4.27
N ALA A 42 4.17 13.60 -4.17
CA ALA A 42 3.24 14.56 -4.77
C ALA A 42 3.38 15.97 -4.15
N ARG A 43 3.66 16.07 -2.85
CA ARG A 43 3.97 17.34 -2.16
C ARG A 43 5.25 17.96 -2.68
N GLN A 44 6.33 17.17 -2.80
CA GLN A 44 7.61 17.62 -3.34
C GLN A 44 7.47 18.08 -4.81
N LEU A 45 6.74 17.34 -5.64
CA LEU A 45 6.46 17.73 -7.02
C LEU A 45 5.64 19.02 -7.09
N GLN A 46 4.72 19.26 -6.16
CA GLN A 46 3.99 20.52 -6.11
C GLN A 46 4.88 21.73 -5.77
N GLU A 47 5.90 21.54 -4.92
CA GLU A 47 6.91 22.56 -4.64
C GLU A 47 7.77 22.83 -5.88
N LEU A 48 8.26 21.76 -6.52
CA LEU A 48 9.03 21.85 -7.78
C LEU A 48 8.21 22.50 -8.91
N GLU A 49 6.92 22.19 -9.04
CA GLU A 49 6.04 22.79 -10.05
C GLU A 49 5.93 24.30 -9.83
N ARG A 50 5.87 24.77 -8.57
CA ARG A 50 5.80 26.19 -8.24
C ARG A 50 7.10 26.90 -8.60
N GLU A 51 8.23 26.30 -8.26
CA GLU A 51 9.58 26.84 -8.45
C GLU A 51 10.11 26.73 -9.89
N ALA A 52 9.48 25.89 -10.73
CA ALA A 52 9.90 25.66 -12.10
C ALA A 52 9.99 26.97 -12.92
N PRO A 53 11.16 27.29 -13.50
CA PRO A 53 11.42 28.60 -14.11
C PRO A 53 10.74 28.78 -15.47
N THR A 54 10.31 27.69 -16.12
CA THR A 54 9.68 27.73 -17.44
C THR A 54 8.33 27.02 -17.45
N PRO A 55 7.39 27.42 -18.32
CA PRO A 55 6.12 26.71 -18.48
C PRO A 55 6.29 25.25 -18.89
N ALA A 56 7.30 24.94 -19.72
CA ALA A 56 7.58 23.58 -20.17
C ALA A 56 7.99 22.66 -19.00
N LEU A 57 8.91 23.12 -18.15
CA LEU A 57 9.30 22.37 -16.95
C LEU A 57 8.15 22.24 -15.94
N ARG A 58 7.35 23.30 -15.78
CA ARG A 58 6.15 23.25 -14.94
C ARG A 58 5.18 22.17 -15.40
N GLU A 59 4.96 22.08 -16.70
CA GLU A 59 4.09 21.08 -17.30
C GLU A 59 4.65 19.65 -17.13
N GLU A 60 5.96 19.45 -17.29
CA GLU A 60 6.61 18.16 -17.04
C GLU A 60 6.43 17.71 -15.58
N VAL A 61 6.69 18.61 -14.61
CA VAL A 61 6.50 18.30 -13.19
C VAL A 61 5.02 18.03 -12.88
N ARG A 62 4.09 18.77 -13.50
CA ARG A 62 2.64 18.52 -13.36
C ARG A 62 2.26 17.12 -13.86
N GLN A 63 2.83 16.68 -14.98
CA GLN A 63 2.61 15.33 -15.52
C GLN A 63 3.18 14.25 -14.59
N MET A 64 4.39 14.44 -14.06
CA MET A 64 4.96 13.52 -13.06
C MET A 64 4.07 13.40 -11.83
N LYS A 65 3.54 14.52 -11.33
CA LYS A 65 2.61 14.52 -10.19
C LYS A 65 1.34 13.73 -10.50
N GLN A 66 0.78 13.88 -11.70
CA GLN A 66 -0.38 13.10 -12.14
C GLN A 66 -0.09 11.59 -12.21
N GLN A 67 1.11 11.20 -12.65
CA GLN A 67 1.53 9.79 -12.67
C GLN A 67 1.63 9.22 -11.26
N VAL A 68 2.20 9.95 -10.30
CA VAL A 68 2.29 9.53 -8.89
C VAL A 68 0.90 9.36 -8.27
N GLU A 69 -0.01 10.30 -8.52
CA GLU A 69 -1.41 10.19 -8.07
C GLU A 69 -2.14 9.00 -8.73
N ALA A 70 -1.83 8.69 -9.98
CA ALA A 70 -2.38 7.50 -10.65
C ALA A 70 -1.87 6.20 -10.01
N ILE A 71 -0.60 6.14 -9.63
CA ILE A 71 -0.02 5.00 -8.89
C ILE A 71 -0.68 4.87 -7.51
N ARG A 72 -0.85 5.96 -6.76
CA ARG A 72 -1.52 5.92 -5.45
C ARG A 72 -2.93 5.34 -5.55
N ARG A 73 -3.69 5.72 -6.58
CA ARG A 73 -5.04 5.16 -6.82
C ARG A 73 -5.04 3.66 -7.09
N VAL A 74 -3.95 3.09 -7.61
CA VAL A 74 -3.83 1.63 -7.74
C VAL A 74 -3.71 0.99 -6.36
N PHE A 75 -2.88 1.54 -5.46
CA PHE A 75 -2.78 1.06 -4.08
C PHE A 75 -4.10 1.21 -3.31
N GLU A 76 -4.79 2.34 -3.44
CA GLU A 76 -6.12 2.56 -2.83
C GLU A 76 -7.14 1.46 -3.24
N ARG A 77 -7.10 1.04 -4.51
CA ARG A 77 -7.96 -0.04 -5.01
C ARG A 77 -7.57 -1.41 -4.46
N GLN A 78 -6.28 -1.67 -4.26
CA GLN A 78 -5.81 -2.92 -3.65
C GLN A 78 -6.30 -3.03 -2.21
N VAL A 79 -6.20 -1.95 -1.42
CA VAL A 79 -6.77 -1.87 -0.06
C VAL A 79 -8.29 -2.06 -0.05
N SER A 80 -9.00 -1.48 -1.03
CA SER A 80 -10.46 -1.60 -1.11
C SER A 80 -10.94 -2.99 -1.56
N SER A 81 -10.06 -3.78 -2.19
CA SER A 81 -10.37 -5.14 -2.67
C SER A 81 -9.99 -6.23 -1.66
N SER A 82 -9.16 -5.90 -0.66
CA SER A 82 -8.76 -6.81 0.42
C SER A 82 -9.59 -6.65 1.70
N ALA A 83 -10.48 -5.65 1.77
CA ALA A 83 -11.42 -5.41 2.86
C ALA A 83 -12.82 -6.01 2.57
#